data_AF-A0A1I3CZL8-F1
#
_entry.id   AF-A0A1I3CZL8-F1
#
_cell.length_a   1.000
_cell.length_b   1.000
_cell.length_c   1.000
_cell.angle_alpha   90.00
_cell.angle_beta   90.00
_cell.angle_gamma   90.00
#
_symmetry.space_group_name_H-M   'P 1'
#
loop_
_entity.id
_entity.type
_entity.pdbx_description
1 polymer ?
#
loop_
_entity_poly.entity_id
_entity_poly.type
_entity_poly.pdbx_seq_one_letter_code
_entity_poly.pdbx_strand_id
1 'polypeptide(L)'
;MRDLASIPPEGEPGAIVLARVEGRFWLLAGEAHLDALLANRPGYPTPVRCLRFEGDSDMRRFLHARGAAGEALWGIHPAIVARLERNDELAWIDLDGGEG
;
A
#
# COMPACT_ATOMS: atom_id res chain seq x y z
N MET A 1 13.16 13.56 -11.41
CA MET A 1 12.90 13.45 -9.95
C MET A 1 11.40 13.32 -9.77
N ARG A 2 10.86 12.10 -9.69
CA ARG A 2 9.47 11.92 -9.25
C ARG A 2 9.49 11.78 -7.73
N ASP A 3 8.79 12.69 -7.07
CA ASP A 3 8.77 12.90 -5.64
C ASP A 3 8.32 11.65 -4.87
N LEU A 4 9.27 10.80 -4.46
CA LEU A 4 9.06 9.82 -3.38
C LEU A 4 8.63 10.52 -2.07
N ALA A 5 8.83 11.84 -1.95
CA ALA A 5 8.38 12.66 -0.83
C ALA A 5 6.87 12.98 -0.83
N SER A 6 6.14 12.70 -1.93
CA SER A 6 4.67 12.76 -1.93
C SER A 6 4.01 11.52 -1.34
N ILE A 7 4.78 10.47 -1.06
CA ILE A 7 4.25 9.32 -0.32
C ILE A 7 4.40 9.64 1.17
N PRO A 8 3.28 9.77 1.91
CA PRO A 8 3.32 10.16 3.32
C PRO A 8 4.25 9.25 4.13
N PRO A 9 5.05 9.79 5.07
CA PRO A 9 5.90 8.97 5.94
C PRO A 9 5.08 7.85 6.61
N GLU A 10 5.74 6.73 6.93
CA GLU A 10 5.14 5.70 7.78
C GLU A 10 4.63 6.36 9.07
N GLY A 11 3.32 6.32 9.27
CA GLY A 11 2.68 6.94 10.43
C GLY A 11 1.88 8.22 10.17
N GLU A 12 1.67 8.64 8.91
CA GLU A 12 0.61 9.63 8.65
C GLU A 12 -0.75 9.04 9.06
N PRO A 13 -1.40 9.59 10.10
CA PRO A 13 -2.59 9.03 10.71
C PRO A 13 -3.80 9.34 9.80
N GLY A 14 -3.90 8.61 8.69
CA GLY A 14 -4.94 8.88 7.71
C GLY A 14 -4.72 8.34 6.30
N ALA A 15 -3.77 7.42 6.07
CA ALA A 15 -3.65 6.75 4.77
C ALA A 15 -3.29 5.28 4.92
N ILE A 16 -4.03 4.39 4.24
CA ILE A 16 -3.66 2.99 4.05
C ILE A 16 -2.88 2.87 2.75
N VAL A 17 -1.70 2.25 2.83
CA VAL A 17 -0.85 1.99 1.66
C VAL A 17 -0.65 0.50 1.51
N LEU A 18 -1.08 -0.02 0.37
CA LEU A 18 -0.93 -1.39 -0.07
C LEU A 18 0.14 -1.47 -1.16
N ALA A 19 0.82 -2.61 -1.25
CA ALA A 19 1.75 -2.98 -2.30
C ALA A 19 1.22 -4.21 -3.02
N ARG A 20 1.17 -4.18 -4.35
CA ARG A 20 0.89 -5.34 -5.17
C ARG A 20 2.18 -5.86 -5.79
N VAL A 21 2.56 -7.09 -5.46
CA VAL A 21 3.75 -7.78 -6.00
C VAL A 21 3.29 -9.13 -6.55
N GLU A 22 3.49 -9.39 -7.84
CA GLU A 22 3.16 -10.69 -8.47
C GLU A 22 1.74 -11.23 -8.16
N GLY A 23 0.76 -10.32 -8.04
CA GLY A 23 -0.64 -10.68 -7.73
C GLY A 23 -0.93 -10.92 -6.24
N ARG A 24 0.07 -10.80 -5.37
CA ARG A 24 -0.10 -10.73 -3.92
C ARG A 24 -0.18 -9.28 -3.48
N PHE A 25 -0.93 -9.04 -2.42
CA PHE A 25 -1.06 -7.72 -1.81
C PHE A 25 -0.42 -7.74 -0.43
N TRP A 26 0.31 -6.68 -0.11
CA TRP A 26 1.02 -6.50 1.15
C TRP A 26 0.67 -5.13 1.71
N LEU A 27 0.46 -5.03 3.00
CA LEU A 27 0.27 -3.74 3.67
C LEU A 27 1.64 -3.13 3.95
N LEU A 28 1.85 -1.89 3.48
CA LEU A 28 3.05 -1.10 3.76
C LEU A 28 2.83 -0.11 4.90
N ALA A 29 1.63 0.47 5.00
CA ALA A 29 1.29 1.43 6.04
C ALA A 29 -0.21 1.43 6.35
N GLY A 30 -0.56 1.79 7.58
CA GLY A 30 -1.95 1.82 8.04
C GLY A 30 -2.38 0.55 8.77
N GLU A 31 -1.47 -0.19 9.42
CA GLU A 31 -1.77 -1.36 10.26
C GLU A 31 -2.85 -1.07 11.31
N ALA A 32 -2.87 0.13 11.88
CA ALA A 32 -3.91 0.55 12.82
C ALA A 32 -5.34 0.53 12.22
N HIS A 33 -5.47 0.68 10.91
CA HIS A 33 -6.74 0.62 10.18
C HIS A 33 -6.93 -0.70 9.42
N LEU A 34 -5.92 -1.57 9.39
CA LEU A 34 -5.99 -2.86 8.72
C LEU A 34 -7.12 -3.72 9.28
N ASP A 35 -7.25 -3.79 10.60
CA ASP A 35 -8.32 -4.54 11.25
C ASP A 35 -9.70 -4.02 10.82
N ALA A 36 -9.89 -2.70 10.76
CA ALA A 36 -11.13 -2.10 10.29
C ALA A 36 -11.41 -2.44 8.81
N LEU A 37 -10.37 -2.45 7.97
CA LEU A 37 -10.47 -2.81 6.57
C LEU A 37 -10.79 -4.30 6.37
N LEU A 38 -10.18 -5.19 7.16
CA LEU A 38 -10.47 -6.63 7.19
C LEU A 38 -11.88 -6.93 7.72
N ALA A 39 -12.28 -6.26 8.79
CA ALA A 39 -13.59 -6.40 9.43
C ALA A 39 -14.70 -5.65 8.69
N ASN A 40 -14.38 -4.94 7.60
CA ASN A 40 -15.29 -4.08 6.87
C ASN A 40 -16.06 -3.10 7.78
N ARG A 41 -15.34 -2.45 8.68
CA ARG A 41 -15.91 -1.42 9.55
C ARG A 41 -15.66 -0.04 8.96
N PRO A 42 -16.64 0.89 9.05
CA PRO A 42 -16.38 2.29 8.76
C PRO A 42 -15.34 2.83 9.74
N GLY A 43 -14.34 3.57 9.24
CA GLY A 43 -13.26 4.12 10.06
C GLY A 43 -11.85 3.93 9.50
N TYR A 44 -11.69 3.36 8.31
CA TYR A 44 -10.44 3.44 7.58
C TYR A 44 -10.42 4.67 6.65
N PRO A 45 -9.25 5.28 6.43
CA PRO A 45 -9.14 6.38 5.50
C PRO A 45 -9.30 5.90 4.06
N THR A 46 -10.27 6.48 3.36
CA THR A 46 -10.50 6.30 1.92
C THR A 46 -10.07 7.55 1.15
N PRO A 47 -9.42 7.42 -0.02
CA PRO A 47 -9.13 6.18 -0.73
C PRO A 47 -7.87 5.45 -0.24
N VAL A 48 -7.90 4.12 -0.32
CA VAL A 48 -6.77 3.24 -0.03
C VAL A 48 -5.79 3.27 -1.20
N ARG A 49 -4.52 3.60 -0.95
CA ARG A 49 -3.50 3.72 -2.00
C ARG A 49 -2.87 2.37 -2.27
N CYS A 50 -2.87 1.92 -3.52
CA CYS A 50 -2.32 0.62 -3.93
C CYS A 50 -1.15 0.84 -4.89
N LEU A 51 0.07 0.60 -4.42
CA LEU A 51 1.31 0.70 -5.18
C LEU A 51 1.52 -0.58 -5.99
N ARG A 52 1.78 -0.45 -7.28
CA ARG A 52 2.14 -1.60 -8.12
C ARG A 52 3.65 -1.75 -8.15
N PHE A 53 4.14 -2.93 -7.76
CA PHE A 53 5.53 -3.32 -7.83
C PHE A 53 5.70 -4.42 -8.87
N GLU A 54 6.73 -4.31 -9.71
CA GLU A 54 7.07 -5.33 -10.70
C GLU A 54 7.67 -6.59 -10.07
N GLY A 55 8.33 -6.46 -8.92
CA GLY A 55 8.91 -7.58 -8.19
C GLY A 55 9.18 -7.31 -6.72
N ASP A 56 9.52 -8.38 -5.99
CA ASP A 56 9.85 -8.34 -4.56
C ASP A 56 11.02 -7.39 -4.24
N SER A 57 12.00 -7.31 -5.16
CA SER A 57 13.17 -6.44 -5.03
C SER A 57 12.80 -4.96 -4.93
N ASP A 58 11.84 -4.47 -5.73
CA ASP A 58 11.39 -3.08 -5.68
C ASP A 58 10.63 -2.77 -4.39
N MET A 59 9.79 -3.71 -3.94
CA MET A 59 9.11 -3.59 -2.65
C MET A 59 10.13 -3.52 -1.50
N ARG A 60 11.13 -4.41 -1.49
CA ARG A 60 12.19 -4.43 -0.48
C ARG A 60 13.03 -3.16 -0.51
N ARG A 61 13.35 -2.64 -1.71
CA ARG A 61 14.07 -1.37 -1.87
C ARG A 61 13.25 -0.20 -1.33
N PHE A 62 11.94 -0.19 -1.56
CA PHE A 62 11.03 0.82 -1.01
C PHE A 62 10.97 0.79 0.53
N LEU A 63 10.81 -0.40 1.11
CA LEU A 63 10.81 -0.60 2.56
C LEU A 63 12.14 -0.19 3.20
N HIS A 64 13.25 -0.61 2.58
CA HIS A 64 14.58 -0.24 3.01
C HIS A 64 14.81 1.28 2.92
N ALA A 65 14.30 1.94 1.86
CA ALA A 65 14.38 3.40 1.73
C ALA A 65 13.57 4.13 2.81
N ARG A 66 12.54 3.50 3.39
CA ARG A 66 11.78 4.03 4.52
C ARG A 66 12.35 3.68 5.90
N GLY A 67 13.39 2.85 5.95
CA GLY A 67 13.94 2.36 7.22
C GLY A 67 13.04 1.33 7.92
N ALA A 68 12.01 0.82 7.23
CA ALA A 68 11.20 -0.29 7.71
C ALA A 68 11.98 -1.60 7.50
N ALA A 69 12.24 -2.30 8.61
CA ALA A 69 12.71 -3.68 8.54
C ALA A 69 11.55 -4.52 7.99
N GLY A 70 11.69 -5.06 6.77
CA GLY A 70 10.66 -5.81 6.05
C GLY A 70 10.28 -7.16 6.67
N GLU A 71 10.38 -7.29 8.00
CA GLU A 71 10.35 -8.56 8.72
C GLU A 71 8.93 -9.03 9.09
N ALA A 72 7.88 -8.23 8.86
CA ALA A 72 6.49 -8.69 9.03
C ALA A 72 5.46 -7.85 8.25
N LEU A 73 5.54 -7.82 6.92
CA LEU A 73 4.44 -7.24 6.13
C LEU A 73 3.18 -8.10 6.28
N TRP A 74 2.04 -7.44 6.50
CA TRP A 74 0.75 -8.13 6.52
C TRP A 74 0.33 -8.48 5.09
N GLY A 75 0.18 -9.76 4.81
CA GLY A 75 -0.38 -10.24 3.55
C GLY A 75 -1.89 -9.96 3.48
N ILE A 76 -2.31 -9.21 2.47
CA ILE A 76 -3.71 -8.86 2.24
C ILE A 76 -4.31 -9.81 1.21
N HIS A 77 -5.49 -10.35 1.53
CA HIS A 77 -6.19 -11.24 0.61
C HIS A 77 -6.68 -10.45 -0.62
N PRO A 78 -6.46 -10.94 -1.86
CA PRO A 78 -6.85 -10.23 -3.08
C PRO A 78 -8.35 -9.96 -3.17
N ALA A 79 -9.18 -10.75 -2.47
CA ALA A 79 -10.62 -10.52 -2.36
C ALA A 79 -10.98 -9.17 -1.70
N ILE A 80 -10.15 -8.70 -0.76
CA ILE A 80 -10.35 -7.41 -0.09
C ILE A 80 -10.06 -6.28 -1.08
N VAL A 81 -8.98 -6.40 -1.85
CA VAL A 81 -8.62 -5.40 -2.86
C VAL A 81 -9.63 -5.36 -4.00
N ALA A 82 -10.10 -6.52 -4.47
CA ALA A 82 -11.16 -6.59 -5.47
C ALA A 82 -12.46 -5.93 -4.99
N ARG A 83 -12.73 -6.00 -3.68
CA ARG A 83 -13.85 -5.29 -3.07
C ARG A 83 -13.63 -3.78 -3.07
N LEU A 84 -12.47 -3.31 -2.63
CA LEU A 84 -12.15 -1.87 -2.61
C LEU A 84 -12.22 -1.28 -4.04
N GLU A 85 -11.68 -2.01 -5.03
CA GLU A 85 -11.76 -1.64 -6.45
C GLU A 85 -13.21 -1.56 -6.94
N ARG A 86 -14.07 -2.50 -6.55
CA ARG A 86 -15.51 -2.46 -6.89
C ARG A 86 -16.26 -1.29 -6.27
N ASN A 87 -15.80 -0.77 -5.13
CA ASN A 87 -16.44 0.35 -4.44
C ASN A 87 -15.80 1.71 -4.78
N ASP A 88 -14.85 1.75 -5.72
CA ASP A 88 -14.06 2.95 -6.05
C ASP A 88 -13.28 3.51 -4.84
N GLU A 89 -13.02 2.67 -3.84
CA GLU A 89 -12.30 3.02 -2.61
C GLU A 89 -10.79 2.79 -2.74
N LEU A 90 -10.33 2.29 -3.89
CA LEU A 90 -8.93 1.98 -4.19
C LEU A 90 -8.35 2.95 -5.22
N ALA A 91 -7.30 3.66 -4.83
CA ALA A 91 -6.50 4.48 -5.74
C ALA A 91 -5.22 3.75 -6.13
N TRP A 92 -5.10 3.36 -7.40
CA TRP A 92 -3.85 2.82 -7.94
C TRP A 92 -2.81 3.92 -8.05
N ILE A 93 -1.67 3.73 -7.37
CA ILE A 93 -0.51 4.61 -7.49
C ILE A 93 0.52 3.85 -8.31
N ASP A 94 0.72 4.34 -9.53
CA ASP A 94 1.75 3.80 -10.39
C ASP A 94 3.09 4.42 -10.00
N LEU A 95 4.03 3.57 -9.59
CA LEU A 95 5.42 3.95 -9.34
C LEU A 95 6.17 3.95 -10.69
N ASP A 96 5.62 4.61 -11.71
CA ASP A 96 6.35 4.86 -12.95
C ASP A 96 7.53 5.76 -12.61
N GLY A 97 8.67 5.11 -12.36
CA GLY A 97 9.98 5.72 -12.39
C GLY A 97 10.20 6.23 -13.80
N GLY A 98 9.78 7.47 -14.05
CA GLY A 98 9.97 8.11 -15.34
C GLY A 98 11.45 8.13 -15.70
N GLU A 99 11.81 7.36 -16.71
CA GLU A 99 13.05 7.51 -17.46
C GLU A 99 13.03 8.85 -18.20
N GLY A 100 14.12 9.59 -18.05
CA GLY A 100 14.45 10.82 -18.76
C GLY A 100 15.92 11.12 -18.57
#